data_AF-A0A813GZI4-F1
#
_entry.id   AF-A0A813GZI4-F1
#
_cell.length_a   1.000
_cell.length_b   1.000
_cell.length_c   1.000
_cell.angle_alpha   90.00
_cell.angle_beta   90.00
_cell.angle_gamma   90.00
#
_symmetry.space_group_name_H-M   'P 1'
#
loop_
_entity.id
_entity.type
_entity.pdbx_description
1 polymer ?
#
loop_
_entity_poly.entity_id
_entity_poly.type
_entity_poly.pdbx_seq_one_letter_code
_entity_poly.pdbx_strand_id
1 'polypeptide(L)' 'MNNCLLRFTQFARCARELGEEDTRCKYQYYRAQCSCHESQLEDWMEHRARGSCHLDVLPDRSTINCRQ' A
#
# COMPACT_ATOMS: atom_id res chain seq x y z
N MET A 1 17.37 -1.00 3.89
CA MET A 1 16.16 -1.71 4.35
C MET A 1 15.07 -1.48 3.33
N ASN A 2 14.60 -2.54 2.65
CA ASN A 2 13.65 -2.43 1.54
C ASN A 2 12.26 -2.04 2.07
N ASN A 3 11.93 -0.74 1.98
CA ASN A 3 10.67 -0.18 2.46
C ASN A 3 9.48 -0.46 1.54
N CYS A 4 9.69 -1.13 0.40
CA CYS A 4 8.67 -1.41 -0.61
C CYS A 4 7.37 -1.98 -0.02
N LEU A 5 7.47 -3.10 0.72
CA LEU A 5 6.31 -3.77 1.30
C LEU A 5 5.50 -2.84 2.23
N LEU A 6 6.20 -2.11 3.10
CA LEU A 6 5.56 -1.15 4.01
C LEU A 6 4.84 -0.03 3.24
N ARG A 7 5.47 0.52 2.19
CA ARG A 7 4.86 1.58 1.37
C ARG A 7 3.63 1.09 0.62
N PHE A 8 3.69 -0.10 0.03
CA PHE A 8 2.55 -0.68 -0.65
C PHE A 8 1.40 -0.97 0.33
N THR A 9 1.69 -1.51 1.50
CA THR A 9 0.69 -1.72 2.55
C THR A 9 0.03 -0.41 3.02
N GLN A 10 0.79 0.68 3.14
CA GLN A 10 0.25 2.01 3.44
C GLN A 10 -0.74 2.48 2.37
N PHE A 11 -0.40 2.30 1.09
CA PHE A 11 -1.30 2.55 -0.03
C PHE A 11 -2.54 1.66 0.04
N ALA A 12 -2.35 0.35 0.19
CA ALA A 12 -3.41 -0.64 0.12
C ALA A 12 -4.48 -0.41 1.20
N ARG A 13 -4.06 -0.03 2.41
CA ARG A 13 -4.94 0.40 3.49
C ARG A 13 -5.65 1.71 3.17
N CYS A 14 -4.92 2.73 2.70
CA CYS A 14 -5.51 4.02 2.35
C CYS A 14 -6.64 3.85 1.33
N ALA A 15 -6.36 3.14 0.24
CA ALA A 15 -7.32 2.95 -0.84
C ALA A 15 -8.53 2.08 -0.42
N ARG A 16 -8.40 1.24 0.63
CA ARG A 16 -9.55 0.56 1.24
C ARG A 16 -10.41 1.51 2.08
N GLU A 17 -9.77 2.37 2.88
CA GLU A 17 -10.46 3.26 3.83
C GLU A 17 -11.09 4.49 3.15
N LEU A 18 -10.43 5.05 2.12
CA LEU A 18 -10.82 6.33 1.49
C LEU A 18 -11.18 6.20 0.01
N GLY A 19 -10.82 5.08 -0.63
CA GLY A 19 -10.90 4.92 -2.08
C GLY A 19 -9.59 5.25 -2.79
N GLU A 20 -9.33 4.58 -3.91
CA GLU A 20 -8.09 4.70 -4.67
C GLU A 20 -7.92 6.07 -5.34
N GLU A 21 -9.04 6.71 -5.70
CA GLU A 21 -9.06 8.01 -6.34
C GLU A 21 -8.72 9.19 -5.41
N ASP A 22 -8.75 8.97 -4.09
CA ASP A 22 -8.40 9.98 -3.10
C ASP A 22 -6.93 10.41 -3.26
N THR A 23 -6.71 11.73 -3.29
CA THR A 23 -5.37 12.33 -3.48
C THR A 23 -4.34 11.79 -2.48
N ARG A 24 -4.75 11.49 -1.25
CA ARG A 24 -3.87 10.91 -0.23
C ARG A 24 -3.39 9.52 -0.64
N CYS A 25 -4.27 8.71 -1.20
CA CYS A 25 -3.95 7.34 -1.60
C CYS A 25 -3.11 7.30 -2.87
N LYS A 26 -3.39 8.18 -3.84
CA LYS A 26 -2.51 8.43 -5.00
C LYS A 26 -1.09 8.79 -4.57
N TYR A 27 -0.95 9.65 -3.56
CA TYR A 27 0.36 9.98 -3.00
C TYR A 27 1.05 8.80 -2.30
N GLN A 28 0.31 7.95 -1.57
CA GLN A 28 0.91 6.73 -1.00
C GLN A 28 1.36 5.75 -2.08
N TYR A 29 0.61 5.61 -3.17
CA TYR A 29 1.00 4.77 -4.30
C TYR A 29 2.27 5.27 -4.97
N TYR A 30 2.38 6.59 -5.19
CA TYR A 30 3.61 7.21 -5.69
C TYR A 30 4.83 6.88 -4.81
N ARG A 31 4.68 6.91 -3.47
CA ARG A 31 5.77 6.53 -2.55
C ARG A 31 6.15 5.05 -2.65
N ALA A 32 5.19 4.19 -2.97
CA ALA A 32 5.45 2.78 -3.26
C ALA A 32 6.22 2.62 -4.59
N GLN A 33 5.83 3.35 -5.64
CA GLN A 33 6.54 3.40 -6.92
C GLN A 33 8.02 3.82 -6.77
N CYS A 34 8.31 4.79 -5.90
CA CYS A 34 9.70 5.18 -5.64
C CYS A 34 10.53 4.14 -4.86
N SER A 35 9.88 3.14 -4.24
CA SER A 35 10.53 2.20 -3.32
C SER A 35 10.52 0.74 -3.79
N CYS A 36 9.66 0.40 -4.75
CA CYS A 36 9.42 -0.95 -5.25
C CYS A 36 9.88 -1.09 -6.69
N HIS A 37 10.20 -2.33 -7.10
CA HIS A 37 10.33 -2.65 -8.51
C HIS A 37 8.96 -2.65 -9.19
N GLU A 38 8.89 -2.22 -10.45
CA GLU A 38 7.64 -2.10 -11.22
C GLU A 38 6.88 -3.43 -11.29
N SER A 39 7.55 -4.53 -11.66
CA SER A 39 6.94 -5.86 -11.76
C SER A 39 6.28 -6.32 -10.45
N GLN A 40 6.87 -5.95 -9.30
CA GLN A 40 6.33 -6.32 -8.00
C GLN A 40 5.06 -5.51 -7.67
N LEU A 41 4.97 -4.26 -8.13
CA LEU A 41 3.76 -3.45 -8.00
C LEU A 41 2.66 -3.98 -8.91
N GLU A 42 2.98 -4.35 -10.14
CA GLU A 42 2.02 -4.94 -11.09
C GLU A 42 1.39 -6.21 -10.51
N ASP A 43 2.20 -7.15 -10.01
CA ASP A 43 1.73 -8.39 -9.37
C ASP A 43 0.77 -8.10 -8.22
N TRP A 44 1.13 -7.17 -7.33
CA TRP A 44 0.31 -6.83 -6.17
C TRP A 44 -0.97 -6.07 -6.53
N MET A 45 -0.92 -5.21 -7.54
CA MET A 45 -2.10 -4.53 -8.07
C MET A 45 -3.05 -5.52 -8.76
N GLU A 46 -2.54 -6.52 -9.47
CA GLU A 46 -3.34 -7.60 -10.05
C GLU A 46 -4.06 -8.41 -8.96
N HIS A 47 -3.35 -8.82 -7.91
CA HIS A 47 -3.97 -9.46 -6.75
C HIS A 47 -5.01 -8.57 -6.07
N ARG A 48 -4.81 -7.25 -6.02
CA ARG A 48 -5.75 -6.30 -5.44
C ARG A 48 -7.01 -6.18 -6.27
N ALA A 49 -6.89 -6.06 -7.60
CA ALA A 49 -8.02 -6.03 -8.52
C ALA A 49 -8.86 -7.32 -8.46
N ARG A 50 -8.23 -8.46 -8.17
CA ARG A 50 -8.90 -9.77 -7.97
C ARG A 50 -9.45 -9.99 -6.56
N GLY A 51 -9.18 -9.08 -5.62
CA GLY A 51 -9.59 -9.24 -4.22
C GLY A 51 -8.79 -10.28 -3.42
N SER A 52 -7.65 -10.74 -3.92
CA SER A 52 -6.78 -11.71 -3.25
C SER A 52 -5.56 -11.07 -2.56
N CYS A 53 -5.51 -9.74 -2.47
CA CYS A 53 -4.42 -9.00 -1.84
C CYS A 53 -4.74 -8.71 -0.37
N HIS A 54 -4.02 -9.36 0.55
CA HIS A 54 -4.17 -9.18 2.00
C HIS A 54 -3.24 -8.10 2.60
N LEU A 55 -2.58 -7.32 1.73
CA LEU A 55 -1.60 -6.30 2.14
C LEU A 55 -2.26 -5.00 2.63
N ASP A 56 -3.58 -4.90 2.60
CA ASP A 56 -4.39 -3.82 3.17
C ASP A 56 -4.65 -4.00 4.69
N VAL A 57 -4.34 -5.17 5.24
CA VAL A 57 -4.40 -5.45 6.68
C VAL A 57 -3.00 -5.27 7.29
N LEU A 58 -2.76 -4.12 7.91
CA LEU A 58 -1.61 -3.95 8.80
C LEU A 58 -1.88 -4.73 10.09
N PRO A 59 -0.97 -5.61 10.55
CA PRO A 59 -1.08 -6.15 11.90
C PRO A 59 -1.03 -4.98 12.87
N ASP A 60 -2.00 -4.88 13.78
CA ASP A 60 -2.26 -3.72 14.66
C ASP A 60 -0.98 -3.13 15.29
N ARG A 61 0.00 -3.98 15.61
CA ARG A 61 1.26 -3.61 16.26
C ARG A 61 2.21 -2.76 15.42
N SER A 62 2.03 -2.71 14.10
CA SER A 62 2.92 -1.98 13.19
C SER A 62 2.54 -0.50 12.98
N THR A 63 1.38 -0.06 13.47
CA THR A 63 0.85 1.30 13.22
C THR A 63 0.82 2.21 14.45
N ILE A 64 1.18 1.70 15.63
CA ILE A 64 1.24 2.48 16.88
C ILE A 64 2.11 3.73 16.71
N ASN A 65 3.22 3.62 15.96
CA ASN A 65 4.17 4.73 15.77
C ASN A 65 3.91 5.57 14.50
N CYS A 66 2.93 5.23 13.67
CA CYS A 66 2.62 5.96 12.43
C CYS A 66 1.55 7.06 12.60
N ARG A 67 1.11 7.32 13.84
CA ARG A 67 0.16 8.40 14.20
C ARG A 67 0.84 9.68 14.71
N GLN A 68 2.16 9.83 14.55
CA GLN A 68 2.86 11.05 14.91
C GLN A 68 2.79 12.11 13.82
#